data_AF-S4RMI6-F1
#
_entry.id   AF-S4RMI6-F1
#
_cell.length_a   1.000
_cell.length_b   1.000
_cell.length_c   1.000
_cell.angle_alpha   90.00
_cell.angle_beta   90.00
_cell.angle_gamma   90.00
#
_symmetry.space_group_name_H-M   'P 1'
#
loop_
_entity.id
_entity.type
_entity.pdbx_description
1 polymer ?
#
loop_
_entity_poly.entity_id
_entity_poly.type
_entity_poly.pdbx_seq_one_letter_code
_entity_poly.pdbx_strand_id
1 'polypeptide(L)'
;YMRQLEELIQKHMEYSLQDVGGDANWQLIVEEGDMKVYRREVEDNGVVLDPLKATHTVKGVTGHELCHYFWDVGVKNDWETTLESFRVVETLADNTVIIYQTHKRIWPSTQRDALYLSCLKNVSTAKENYPDTWIVCNLSVDHADVPVTGKCVRVKINIAMICQTFVSPPENGQDIMRDNILCKITYVAN
;
A
#
# COMPACT_ATOMS: atom_id res chain seq x y z
N TYR A 1 -13.29 13.08 3.60
CA TYR A 1 -12.08 12.24 3.58
C TYR A 1 -12.01 11.26 4.75
N MET A 2 -11.90 11.70 6.02
CA MET A 2 -11.61 10.82 7.16
C MET A 2 -12.57 9.64 7.36
N ARG A 3 -13.89 9.84 7.29
CA ARG A 3 -14.86 8.73 7.45
C ARG A 3 -14.69 7.65 6.38
N GLN A 4 -14.53 8.04 5.12
CA GLN A 4 -14.32 7.11 3.99
C GLN A 4 -13.00 6.35 4.12
N LEU A 5 -11.95 7.04 4.58
CA LEU A 5 -10.66 6.43 4.87
C LEU A 5 -10.78 5.36 5.96
N GLU A 6 -11.44 5.66 7.07
CA GLU A 6 -11.64 4.70 8.16
C GLU A 6 -12.44 3.46 7.71
N GLU A 7 -13.53 3.68 6.97
CA GLU A 7 -14.32 2.59 6.37
C GLU A 7 -13.46 1.72 5.43
N LEU A 8 -12.57 2.35 4.65
CA LEU A 8 -11.70 1.64 3.73
C LEU A 8 -10.58 0.87 4.44
N ILE A 9 -9.95 1.47 5.45
CA ILE A 9 -8.97 0.78 6.30
C ILE A 9 -9.62 -0.45 6.93
N GLN A 10 -10.84 -0.33 7.45
CA GLN A 10 -11.56 -1.47 8.02
C GLN A 10 -11.79 -2.57 6.98
N LYS A 11 -12.17 -2.22 5.74
CA LYS A 11 -12.31 -3.18 4.63
C LYS A 11 -10.99 -3.86 4.28
N HIS A 12 -9.88 -3.13 4.25
CA HIS A 12 -8.57 -3.73 4.01
C HIS A 12 -8.19 -4.73 5.11
N MET A 13 -8.46 -4.38 6.36
CA MET A 13 -8.21 -5.29 7.49
C MET A 13 -9.08 -6.54 7.44
N GLU A 14 -10.32 -6.44 6.97
CA GLU A 14 -11.25 -7.56 6.87
C GLU A 14 -10.96 -8.49 5.67
N TYR A 15 -10.64 -7.92 4.50
CA TYR A 15 -10.58 -8.67 3.24
C TYR A 15 -9.16 -8.83 2.69
N SER A 16 -8.30 -7.81 2.79
CA SER A 16 -7.00 -7.84 2.10
C SER A 16 -6.00 -8.80 2.72
N LEU A 17 -6.14 -9.16 4.00
CA LEU A 17 -5.29 -10.12 4.69
C LEU A 17 -5.64 -11.59 4.43
N GLN A 18 -6.78 -11.89 3.82
CA GLN A 18 -7.22 -13.27 3.56
C GLN A 18 -6.27 -13.98 2.60
N ASP A 19 -5.89 -15.22 2.88
CA ASP A 19 -5.00 -15.97 1.98
C ASP A 19 -5.65 -16.19 0.60
N VAL A 20 -4.86 -16.01 -0.46
CA VAL A 20 -5.31 -16.17 -1.85
C VAL A 20 -4.63 -17.35 -2.55
N GLY A 21 -3.66 -18.02 -1.91
CA GLY A 21 -2.92 -19.11 -2.54
C GLY A 21 -3.79 -20.32 -2.92
N GLY A 22 -4.95 -20.49 -2.29
CA GLY A 22 -5.93 -21.54 -2.61
C GLY A 22 -7.17 -21.04 -3.37
N ASP A 23 -7.27 -19.75 -3.69
CA ASP A 23 -8.41 -19.20 -4.40
C ASP A 23 -8.19 -19.31 -5.91
N ALA A 24 -9.02 -20.11 -6.59
CA ALA A 24 -8.94 -20.35 -8.03
C ALA A 24 -9.13 -19.08 -8.88
N ASN A 25 -9.67 -17.99 -8.30
CA ASN A 25 -9.82 -16.72 -8.99
C ASN A 25 -8.54 -15.88 -8.99
N TRP A 26 -7.54 -16.21 -8.17
CA TRP A 26 -6.26 -15.52 -8.11
C TRP A 26 -5.18 -16.33 -8.83
N GLN A 27 -4.51 -15.67 -9.78
CA GLN A 27 -3.41 -16.25 -10.54
C GLN A 27 -2.09 -15.77 -9.92
N LEU A 28 -1.23 -16.70 -9.52
CA LEU A 28 0.16 -16.39 -9.14
C LEU A 28 0.94 -16.03 -10.42
N ILE A 29 1.40 -14.78 -10.51
CA ILE A 29 2.11 -14.26 -11.69
C ILE A 29 3.63 -14.16 -11.49
N VAL A 30 4.09 -13.98 -10.25
CA VAL A 30 5.51 -13.91 -9.89
C VAL A 30 5.74 -14.55 -8.52
N GLU A 31 6.79 -15.35 -8.39
CA GLU A 31 7.29 -15.88 -7.12
C GLU A 31 8.82 -15.78 -7.10
N GLU A 32 9.35 -14.99 -6.17
CA GLU A 32 10.80 -14.79 -5.98
C GLU A 32 11.12 -14.85 -4.48
N GLY A 33 11.68 -15.98 -4.04
CA GLY A 33 11.94 -16.23 -2.62
C GLY A 33 10.64 -16.15 -1.81
N ASP A 34 10.61 -15.26 -0.82
CA ASP A 34 9.41 -15.03 0.01
C ASP A 34 8.40 -14.08 -0.64
N MET A 35 8.69 -13.51 -1.81
CA MET A 35 7.78 -12.60 -2.52
C MET A 35 6.85 -13.39 -3.44
N LYS A 36 5.54 -13.17 -3.32
CA LYS A 36 4.53 -13.73 -4.21
C LYS A 36 3.61 -12.63 -4.69
N VAL A 37 3.36 -12.56 -5.99
CA VAL A 37 2.46 -11.58 -6.61
C VAL A 37 1.35 -12.32 -7.33
N TYR A 38 0.13 -11.95 -6.99
CA TYR A 38 -1.11 -12.50 -7.50
C TYR A 38 -1.90 -11.43 -8.25
N ARG A 39 -2.61 -11.86 -9.29
CA ARG A 39 -3.52 -11.03 -10.08
C ARG A 39 -4.84 -11.74 -10.22
N ARG A 40 -5.94 -10.99 -10.18
CA ARG A 40 -7.25 -11.47 -10.63
C ARG A 40 -7.65 -10.69 -11.87
N GLU A 41 -8.02 -11.39 -12.94
CA GLU A 41 -8.45 -10.72 -14.19
C GLU A 41 -9.87 -10.18 -14.01
N VAL A 42 -10.01 -8.86 -14.16
CA VAL A 42 -11.29 -8.14 -14.05
C VAL A 42 -11.31 -7.03 -15.09
N GLU A 43 -12.34 -7.05 -15.93
CA GLU A 43 -12.60 -6.01 -16.91
C GLU A 43 -13.98 -5.41 -16.66
N ASP A 44 -14.07 -4.08 -16.64
CA ASP A 44 -15.33 -3.34 -16.59
C ASP A 44 -15.39 -2.38 -17.78
N ASN A 45 -16.40 -2.55 -18.65
CA ASN A 45 -16.62 -1.71 -19.82
C ASN A 45 -15.38 -1.54 -20.75
N GLY A 46 -14.59 -2.61 -20.96
CA GLY A 46 -13.37 -2.53 -21.78
C GLY A 46 -12.15 -1.98 -21.03
N VAL A 47 -12.29 -1.65 -19.74
CA VAL A 47 -11.21 -1.15 -18.89
C VAL A 47 -10.73 -2.26 -17.98
N VAL A 48 -9.45 -2.60 -18.09
CA VAL A 48 -8.77 -3.56 -17.23
C VAL A 48 -8.62 -2.95 -15.83
N LEU A 49 -9.20 -3.61 -14.82
CA LEU A 49 -9.15 -3.23 -13.41
C LEU A 49 -8.27 -4.17 -12.57
N ASP A 50 -7.88 -5.31 -13.14
CA ASP A 50 -7.10 -6.40 -12.53
C ASP A 50 -6.56 -6.13 -11.11
N PRO A 51 -7.30 -6.53 -10.06
CA PRO A 51 -6.82 -6.47 -8.71
C PRO A 51 -5.47 -7.17 -8.56
N LEU A 52 -4.52 -6.47 -7.96
CA LEU A 52 -3.21 -7.00 -7.62
C LEU A 52 -3.11 -7.20 -6.12
N LYS A 53 -2.54 -8.34 -5.73
CA LYS A 53 -2.17 -8.63 -4.35
C LYS A 53 -0.78 -9.21 -4.33
N ALA A 54 0.10 -8.68 -3.48
CA ALA A 54 1.40 -9.26 -3.22
C ALA A 54 1.57 -9.56 -1.75
N THR A 55 2.28 -10.64 -1.44
CA THR A 55 2.75 -10.95 -0.10
C THR A 55 4.26 -11.03 -0.11
N HIS A 56 4.87 -10.59 0.98
CA HIS A 56 6.31 -10.74 1.16
C HIS A 56 6.66 -10.86 2.64
N THR A 57 7.82 -11.44 2.94
CA THR A 57 8.34 -11.54 4.30
C THR A 57 9.74 -10.96 4.31
N VAL A 58 9.98 -9.96 5.16
CA VAL A 58 11.25 -9.23 5.24
C VAL A 58 11.80 -9.35 6.65
N LYS A 59 13.04 -9.85 6.78
CA LYS A 59 13.74 -9.96 8.06
C LYS A 59 14.38 -8.63 8.45
N GLY A 60 14.48 -8.37 9.75
CA GLY A 60 15.27 -7.25 10.27
C GLY A 60 14.59 -5.89 10.23
N VAL A 61 13.34 -5.80 9.81
CA VAL A 61 12.56 -4.56 9.76
C VAL A 61 11.19 -4.75 10.40
N THR A 62 10.69 -3.71 11.04
CA THR A 62 9.33 -3.67 11.61
C THR A 62 8.32 -3.19 10.57
N GLY A 63 7.05 -3.49 10.79
CA GLY A 63 5.97 -2.96 9.97
C GLY A 63 5.84 -1.44 10.08
N HIS A 64 6.14 -0.86 11.24
CA HIS A 64 6.18 0.59 11.39
C HIS A 64 7.25 1.24 10.50
N GLU A 65 8.49 0.73 10.53
CA GLU A 65 9.57 1.23 9.67
C GLU A 65 9.16 1.15 8.20
N LEU A 66 8.65 0.00 7.75
CA LEU A 66 8.31 -0.20 6.34
C LEU A 66 7.18 0.72 5.88
N CYS A 67 6.09 0.79 6.65
CA CYS A 67 4.98 1.69 6.36
C CYS A 67 5.43 3.16 6.40
N HIS A 68 6.34 3.53 7.30
CA HIS A 68 6.91 4.88 7.35
C HIS A 68 7.67 5.22 6.07
N TYR A 69 8.61 4.39 5.62
CA TYR A 69 9.37 4.62 4.37
C TYR A 69 8.47 4.63 3.12
N PHE A 70 7.37 3.86 3.12
CA PHE A 70 6.41 3.85 2.02
C PHE A 70 5.53 5.11 1.98
N TRP A 71 5.17 5.65 3.14
CA TRP A 71 4.34 6.86 3.26
C TRP A 71 5.14 8.16 3.11
N ASP A 72 6.39 8.20 3.60
CA ASP A 72 7.19 9.40 3.64
C ASP A 72 7.56 9.92 2.24
N VAL A 73 7.07 11.12 1.93
CA VAL A 73 7.34 11.82 0.68
C VAL A 73 8.80 12.26 0.54
N GLY A 74 9.54 12.42 1.65
CA GLY A 74 10.93 12.86 1.66
C GLY A 74 11.90 11.86 1.03
N VAL A 75 11.55 10.57 1.09
CA VAL A 75 12.36 9.46 0.58
C VAL A 75 11.74 8.78 -0.65
N LYS A 76 10.59 9.27 -1.13
CA LYS A 76 9.83 8.62 -2.21
C LYS A 76 10.65 8.44 -3.50
N ASN A 77 11.48 9.42 -3.85
CA ASN A 77 12.32 9.37 -5.04
C ASN A 77 13.47 8.36 -4.95
N ASP A 78 13.81 7.86 -3.75
CA ASP A 78 14.89 6.90 -3.56
C ASP A 78 14.49 5.49 -4.01
N TRP A 79 13.20 5.19 -4.03
CA TRP A 79 12.67 3.86 -4.33
C TRP A 79 11.61 3.83 -5.44
N GLU A 80 10.85 4.91 -5.66
CA GLU A 80 9.78 4.95 -6.64
C GLU A 80 10.32 5.31 -8.04
N THR A 81 10.18 4.37 -8.98
CA THR A 81 10.79 4.49 -10.31
C THR A 81 9.77 4.82 -11.41
N THR A 82 8.47 4.76 -11.12
CA THR A 82 7.40 4.93 -12.11
C THR A 82 6.91 6.38 -12.25
N LEU A 83 7.29 7.26 -11.33
CA LEU A 83 6.83 8.66 -11.32
C LEU A 83 7.64 9.54 -12.27
N GLU A 84 6.93 10.49 -12.87
CA GLU A 84 7.49 11.64 -13.59
C GLU A 84 7.63 12.83 -12.63
N SER A 85 6.60 13.08 -11.81
CA SER A 85 6.63 14.11 -10.77
C SER A 85 5.57 13.84 -9.70
N PHE A 86 5.75 14.39 -8.51
CA PHE A 86 4.70 14.46 -7.50
C PHE A 86 4.82 15.72 -6.64
N ARG A 87 3.73 16.07 -5.96
CA ARG A 87 3.70 17.11 -4.93
C ARG A 87 2.64 16.81 -3.88
N VAL A 88 2.91 17.24 -2.65
CA VAL A 88 1.87 17.35 -1.62
C VAL A 88 0.94 18.50 -2.00
N VAL A 89 -0.36 18.23 -2.04
CA VAL A 89 -1.42 19.18 -2.34
C VAL A 89 -1.92 19.82 -1.05
N GLU A 90 -2.16 19.00 -0.03
CA GLU A 90 -2.71 19.42 1.26
C GLU A 90 -2.19 18.49 2.36
N THR A 91 -1.84 19.05 3.53
CA THR A 91 -1.54 18.27 4.74
C THR A 91 -2.75 18.33 5.65
N LEU A 92 -3.39 17.18 5.88
CA LEU A 92 -4.62 17.09 6.69
C LEU A 92 -4.30 16.80 8.17
N ALA A 93 -3.25 16.03 8.42
CA ALA A 93 -2.73 15.68 9.74
C ALA A 93 -1.27 15.21 9.62
N ASP A 94 -0.58 15.03 10.75
CA ASP A 94 0.81 14.57 10.79
C ASP A 94 1.05 13.23 10.08
N ASN A 95 0.01 12.40 9.96
CA ASN A 95 0.05 11.09 9.32
C ASN A 95 -0.78 11.01 8.03
N THR A 96 -1.36 12.12 7.57
CA THR A 96 -2.32 12.12 6.47
C THR A 96 -2.13 13.32 5.54
N VAL A 97 -1.82 13.05 4.27
CA VAL A 97 -1.60 14.07 3.22
C VAL A 97 -2.42 13.74 1.97
N ILE A 98 -2.69 14.75 1.15
CA ILE A 98 -3.18 14.57 -0.22
C ILE A 98 -2.01 14.78 -1.17
N ILE A 99 -1.78 13.83 -2.07
CA ILE A 99 -0.69 13.82 -3.03
C ILE A 99 -1.26 13.84 -4.44
N TYR A 100 -0.68 14.69 -5.28
CA TYR A 100 -0.85 14.64 -6.72
C TYR A 100 0.43 14.12 -7.36
N GLN A 101 0.32 13.15 -8.27
CA GLN A 101 1.47 12.61 -8.99
C GLN A 101 1.15 12.33 -10.46
N THR A 102 2.17 12.45 -11.31
CA THR A 102 2.15 12.03 -12.71
C THR A 102 3.09 10.84 -12.89
N HIS A 103 2.67 9.87 -13.69
CA HIS A 103 3.47 8.68 -13.98
C HIS A 103 4.21 8.85 -15.31
N LYS A 104 5.35 8.17 -15.46
CA LYS A 104 6.04 8.03 -16.75
C LYS A 104 5.07 7.45 -17.78
N ARG A 105 5.11 7.99 -19.00
CA ARG A 105 4.18 7.57 -20.06
C ARG A 105 4.55 6.17 -20.57
N ILE A 106 3.58 5.25 -20.52
CA ILE A 106 3.65 3.96 -21.21
C ILE A 106 3.02 4.11 -22.59
N TRP A 107 3.86 4.04 -23.63
CA TRP A 107 3.39 4.05 -25.03
C TRP A 107 2.62 2.76 -25.35
N PRO A 108 1.52 2.80 -26.14
CA PRO A 108 1.00 3.93 -26.93
C PRO A 108 0.06 4.88 -26.18
N SER A 109 -0.33 4.54 -24.96
CA SER A 109 -1.39 5.24 -24.24
C SER A 109 -1.02 6.68 -23.81
N THR A 110 -2.05 7.46 -23.46
CA THR A 110 -1.92 8.78 -22.82
C THR A 110 -1.24 8.66 -21.45
N GLN A 111 -0.55 9.72 -21.01
CA GLN A 111 0.04 9.77 -19.67
C GLN A 111 -1.04 9.72 -18.59
N ARG A 112 -0.71 9.16 -17.41
CA ARG A 112 -1.64 9.03 -16.28
C ARG A 112 -1.21 9.91 -15.12
N ASP A 113 -2.19 10.50 -14.46
CA ASP A 113 -2.01 11.18 -13.18
C ASP A 113 -2.91 10.54 -12.11
N ALA A 114 -2.51 10.66 -10.84
CA ALA A 114 -3.30 10.23 -9.70
C ALA A 114 -3.37 11.36 -8.68
N LEU A 115 -4.54 11.52 -8.07
CA LEU A 115 -4.78 12.40 -6.94
C LEU A 115 -5.38 11.55 -5.83
N TYR A 116 -4.68 11.45 -4.71
CA TYR A 116 -5.06 10.53 -3.64
C TYR A 116 -4.69 11.06 -2.26
N LEU A 117 -5.49 10.68 -1.28
CA LEU A 117 -5.17 10.79 0.12
C LEU A 117 -4.27 9.62 0.51
N SER A 118 -3.21 9.88 1.26
CA SER A 118 -2.27 8.90 1.79
C SER A 118 -2.21 9.00 3.31
N CYS A 119 -2.55 7.93 4.01
CA CYS A 119 -2.60 7.88 5.46
C CYS A 119 -1.77 6.72 6.02
N LEU A 120 -0.87 7.03 6.96
CA LEU A 120 -0.14 6.06 7.79
C LEU A 120 -0.88 5.85 9.11
N LYS A 121 -1.19 4.61 9.46
CA LYS A 121 -1.93 4.30 10.69
C LYS A 121 -1.46 3.01 11.36
N ASN A 122 -1.36 3.03 12.69
CA ASN A 122 -1.31 1.82 13.49
C ASN A 122 -2.74 1.31 13.72
N VAL A 123 -2.99 0.05 13.35
CA VAL A 123 -4.31 -0.62 13.45
C VAL A 123 -4.25 -1.84 14.36
N SER A 124 -3.23 -1.92 15.21
CA SER A 124 -3.07 -2.98 16.19
C SER A 124 -4.29 -3.04 17.12
N THR A 125 -4.84 -4.24 17.29
CA THR A 125 -5.90 -4.44 18.27
C THR A 125 -5.29 -4.68 19.65
N ALA A 126 -5.91 -4.18 20.72
CA ALA A 126 -5.48 -4.43 22.10
C ALA A 126 -5.62 -5.90 22.56
N LYS A 127 -5.96 -6.82 21.65
CA LYS A 127 -6.08 -8.25 21.94
C LYS A 127 -4.68 -8.88 21.86
N GLU A 128 -4.27 -9.55 22.94
CA GLU A 128 -2.93 -10.11 23.16
C GLU A 128 -2.40 -11.05 22.06
N ASN A 129 -3.24 -11.50 21.12
CA ASN A 129 -2.89 -12.49 20.09
C ASN A 129 -2.74 -11.91 18.67
N TYR A 130 -2.85 -10.59 18.49
CA TYR A 130 -2.70 -9.97 17.17
C TYR A 130 -1.35 -9.28 17.04
N PRO A 131 -0.64 -9.46 15.92
CA PRO A 131 0.66 -8.81 15.71
C PRO A 131 0.49 -7.30 15.62
N ASP A 132 1.54 -6.56 16.00
CA ASP A 132 1.62 -5.12 15.73
C ASP A 132 1.45 -4.90 14.23
N THR A 133 0.40 -4.17 13.86
CA THR A 133 -0.04 -4.00 12.48
C THR A 133 -0.08 -2.54 12.11
N TRP A 134 0.66 -2.19 11.07
CA TRP A 134 0.67 -0.88 10.45
C TRP A 134 0.09 -0.96 9.05
N ILE A 135 -0.58 0.12 8.63
CA ILE A 135 -1.13 0.26 7.29
C ILE A 135 -0.80 1.63 6.72
N VAL A 136 -0.43 1.66 5.44
CA VAL A 136 -0.55 2.86 4.61
C VAL A 136 -1.68 2.65 3.62
N CYS A 137 -2.67 3.54 3.63
CA CYS A 137 -3.80 3.50 2.71
C CYS A 137 -3.76 4.71 1.78
N ASN A 138 -3.72 4.45 0.48
CA ASN A 138 -3.75 5.44 -0.58
C ASN A 138 -5.08 5.33 -1.35
N LEU A 139 -5.94 6.34 -1.21
CA LEU A 139 -7.27 6.36 -1.79
C LEU A 139 -7.46 7.59 -2.66
N SER A 140 -7.88 7.41 -3.90
CA SER A 140 -8.21 8.54 -4.77
C SER A 140 -9.29 9.45 -4.20
N VAL A 141 -9.03 10.75 -4.28
CA VAL A 141 -9.94 11.82 -3.84
C VAL A 141 -10.04 12.89 -4.91
N ASP A 142 -11.03 13.77 -4.80
CA ASP A 142 -11.12 14.99 -5.59
C ASP A 142 -10.68 16.18 -4.73
N HIS A 143 -10.05 17.18 -5.36
CA HIS A 143 -9.58 18.41 -4.70
C HIS A 143 -9.70 19.59 -5.68
N ALA A 144 -10.20 20.73 -5.20
CA ALA A 144 -10.51 21.89 -6.05
C ALA A 144 -9.26 22.44 -6.79
N ASP A 145 -8.10 22.45 -6.12
CA ASP A 145 -6.84 22.95 -6.71
C ASP A 145 -6.22 22.01 -7.75
N VAL A 146 -6.78 20.81 -7.93
CA VAL A 146 -6.25 19.80 -8.87
C VAL A 146 -7.39 19.21 -9.72
N PRO A 147 -8.06 20.05 -10.54
CA PRO A 147 -9.12 19.59 -11.42
C PRO A 147 -8.56 18.68 -12.52
N VAL A 148 -9.45 17.93 -13.18
CA VAL A 148 -9.09 17.15 -14.37
C VAL A 148 -8.91 18.10 -15.55
N THR A 149 -7.74 18.08 -16.20
CA THR A 149 -7.38 19.06 -17.25
C THR A 149 -7.19 18.44 -18.65
N GLY A 150 -7.49 17.15 -18.83
CA GLY A 150 -7.37 16.44 -20.12
C GLY A 150 -5.95 16.14 -20.59
N LYS A 151 -4.92 16.77 -19.99
CA LYS A 151 -3.49 16.51 -20.28
C LYS A 151 -3.05 15.10 -19.91
N CYS A 152 -3.66 14.54 -18.87
CA CYS A 152 -3.45 13.18 -18.39
C CYS A 152 -4.81 12.50 -18.22
N VAL A 153 -4.82 11.17 -18.29
CA VAL A 153 -5.95 10.35 -17.86
C VAL A 153 -5.84 10.15 -16.34
N ARG A 154 -6.83 10.63 -15.60
CA ARG A 154 -6.89 10.49 -14.13
C ARG A 154 -7.21 9.05 -13.76
N VAL A 155 -6.24 8.35 -13.18
CA VAL A 155 -6.49 7.03 -12.60
C VAL A 155 -7.10 7.18 -11.22
N LYS A 156 -8.00 6.25 -10.87
CA LYS A 156 -8.49 6.07 -9.52
C LYS A 156 -7.75 4.88 -8.91
N ILE A 157 -7.27 5.04 -7.68
CA ILE A 157 -6.50 4.03 -6.98
C ILE A 157 -7.12 3.75 -5.60
N ASN A 158 -7.02 2.49 -5.21
CA ASN A 158 -7.27 2.00 -3.87
C ASN A 158 -6.16 1.02 -3.47
N ILE A 159 -5.13 1.54 -2.82
CA ILE A 159 -3.90 0.81 -2.48
C ILE A 159 -3.76 0.72 -0.97
N ALA A 160 -3.36 -0.45 -0.48
CA ALA A 160 -2.94 -0.62 0.91
C ALA A 160 -1.63 -1.39 1.00
N MET A 161 -0.70 -0.85 1.79
CA MET A 161 0.48 -1.56 2.30
C MET A 161 0.20 -1.93 3.75
N ILE A 162 -0.01 -3.21 4.04
CA ILE A 162 -0.31 -3.72 5.38
C ILE A 162 0.89 -4.52 5.88
N CYS A 163 1.43 -4.15 7.03
CA CYS A 163 2.64 -4.76 7.57
C CYS A 163 2.40 -5.26 8.99
N GLN A 164 2.71 -6.53 9.23
CA GLN A 164 2.59 -7.18 10.53
C GLN A 164 3.96 -7.56 11.06
N THR A 165 4.32 -7.05 12.24
CA THR A 165 5.60 -7.33 12.89
C THR A 165 5.48 -8.55 13.78
N PHE A 166 6.36 -9.52 13.58
CA PHE A 166 6.53 -10.70 14.44
C PHE A 166 7.92 -10.65 15.07
N VAL A 167 7.96 -10.83 16.39
CA VAL A 167 9.20 -10.85 17.15
C VAL A 167 9.38 -12.23 17.75
N SER A 168 10.45 -12.91 17.39
CA SER A 168 10.87 -14.15 18.03
C SER A 168 11.56 -13.83 19.35
N PRO A 169 11.07 -14.30 20.51
CA PRO A 169 11.73 -14.06 21.78
C PRO A 169 13.18 -14.56 21.74
N PRO A 170 14.17 -13.74 22.10
CA PRO A 170 15.57 -14.14 22.12
C PRO A 170 15.83 -15.17 23.24
N GLU A 171 16.85 -16.01 23.05
CA GLU A 171 17.25 -16.98 24.06
C GLU A 171 17.74 -16.27 25.34
N ASN A 172 17.44 -16.87 26.50
CA ASN A 172 17.97 -16.46 27.81
C ASN A 172 17.74 -14.99 28.20
N GLY A 173 16.67 -14.36 27.70
CA GLY A 173 16.28 -13.00 28.10
C GLY A 173 17.21 -11.90 27.58
N GLN A 174 17.93 -12.16 26.49
CA GLN A 174 18.71 -11.14 25.78
C GLN A 174 17.81 -10.05 25.16
N ASP A 175 18.41 -8.95 24.70
CA ASP A 175 17.68 -7.91 23.99
C ASP A 175 17.20 -8.40 22.61
N ILE A 176 16.06 -7.87 22.15
CA ILE A 176 15.54 -8.14 20.80
C ILE A 176 16.48 -7.48 19.77
N MET A 177 17.06 -8.29 18.90
CA MET A 177 17.89 -7.84 17.78
C MET A 177 17.10 -7.87 16.47
N ARG A 178 17.61 -7.20 15.42
CA ARG A 178 16.97 -7.22 14.08
C ARG A 178 16.78 -8.65 13.55
N ASP A 179 17.70 -9.56 13.83
CA ASP A 179 17.58 -10.97 13.44
C ASP A 179 16.39 -11.69 14.08
N ASN A 180 15.85 -11.16 15.18
CA ASN A 180 14.64 -11.66 15.83
C ASN A 180 13.35 -11.06 15.26
N ILE A 181 13.44 -10.12 14.31
CA ILE A 181 12.29 -9.38 13.77
C ILE A 181 11.97 -9.87 12.36
N LEU A 182 10.69 -10.13 12.13
CA LEU A 182 10.13 -10.51 10.84
C LEU A 182 8.91 -9.63 10.53
N CYS A 183 8.93 -8.93 9.41
CA CYS A 183 7.78 -8.19 8.90
C CYS A 183 7.11 -8.99 7.79
N LYS A 184 5.84 -9.35 7.98
CA LYS A 184 4.99 -9.87 6.89
C LYS A 184 4.27 -8.70 6.24
N ILE A 185 4.39 -8.63 4.93
CA ILE A 185 3.82 -7.59 4.08
C ILE A 185 2.66 -8.19 3.30
N THR A 186 1.55 -7.46 3.26
CA THR A 186 0.47 -7.65 2.29
C THR A 186 0.25 -6.32 1.59
N TYR A 187 0.54 -6.31 0.30
CA TYR A 187 0.27 -5.18 -0.58
C TYR A 187 -0.93 -5.50 -1.46
N VAL A 188 -1.87 -4.56 -1.57
CA VAL A 188 -2.99 -4.66 -2.51
C VAL A 188 -3.12 -3.38 -3.31
N ALA A 189 -3.44 -3.51 -4.60
CA ALA A 189 -3.75 -2.40 -5.48
C ALA A 189 -5.00 -2.75 -6.31
N ASN A 190 -6.06 -1.97 -6.10
CA ASN A 190 -7.36 -2.10 -6.79
C ASN A 190 -7.78 -0.77 -7.43
#